data_AF-R5CHL5-F1
#
_entry.id   AF-R5CHL5-F1
#
_cell.length_a   1.000
_cell.length_b   1.000
_cell.length_c   1.000
_cell.angle_alpha   90.00
_cell.angle_beta   90.00
_cell.angle_gamma   90.00
#
_symmetry.space_group_name_H-M   'P 1'
#
loop_
_entity.id
_entity.type
_entity.pdbx_description
1 polymer ?
#
loop_
_entity_poly.entity_id
_entity_poly.type
_entity_poly.pdbx_seq_one_letter_code
_entity_poly.pdbx_strand_id
1 'polypeptide(L)'
;MEETEGKYGWYNGRNVGLFRDAGYDREQTVLNARETMKASIGEFQNSKRYLIRFYAGKFLSQWGDPTCVSMREMEETRRHTGELPKLVDSLIFGTGSRILQWGMNVTHSLIYLGLTVYLLSVTGSALRRKQKLRMPAQNGQQAQNGQRAQNGQQVQKQGQHLRTVSEPEILLVLFLVGGMLFHQIWEASGRYTMRYYLTMLPLAAWGICRLIGGKQQEA
;
A
#
# COMPACT_ATOMS: atom_id res chain seq x y z
N MET A 1 -13.27 15.28 -4.08
CA MET A 1 -12.49 14.19 -4.71
C MET A 1 -13.05 13.98 -6.08
N GLU A 2 -12.20 14.01 -7.09
CA GLU A 2 -12.66 14.11 -8.48
C GLU A 2 -11.85 13.20 -9.38
N GLU A 3 -12.47 12.84 -10.49
CA GLU A 3 -11.84 12.09 -11.56
C GLU A 3 -11.61 13.03 -12.75
N THR A 4 -10.39 13.07 -13.29
CA THR A 4 -10.09 13.84 -14.51
C THR A 4 -9.14 13.03 -15.37
N GLU A 5 -9.55 12.63 -16.56
CA GLU A 5 -8.72 11.87 -17.52
C GLU A 5 -8.02 10.64 -16.91
N GLY A 6 -8.74 9.87 -16.08
CA GLY A 6 -8.20 8.69 -15.39
C GLY A 6 -7.29 9.01 -14.18
N LYS A 7 -7.13 10.29 -13.82
CA LYS A 7 -6.53 10.72 -12.54
C LYS A 7 -7.60 10.66 -11.45
N TYR A 8 -7.63 9.56 -10.71
CA TYR A 8 -8.61 9.32 -9.65
C TYR A 8 -8.18 10.00 -8.34
N GLY A 9 -8.80 11.13 -8.00
CA GLY A 9 -8.54 11.84 -6.76
C GLY A 9 -7.15 12.48 -6.68
N TRP A 10 -6.57 12.82 -7.83
CA TRP A 10 -5.33 13.62 -7.91
C TRP A 10 -5.67 15.10 -8.01
N TYR A 11 -4.68 15.95 -7.73
CA TYR A 11 -4.78 17.37 -8.03
C TYR A 11 -4.94 17.59 -9.54
N ASN A 12 -5.98 18.34 -9.91
CA ASN A 12 -6.31 18.65 -11.31
C ASN A 12 -6.38 20.17 -11.59
N GLY A 13 -6.01 21.03 -10.63
CA GLY A 13 -6.04 22.49 -10.82
C GLY A 13 -7.44 23.12 -10.79
N ARG A 14 -8.52 22.35 -10.59
CA ARG A 14 -9.89 22.88 -10.61
C ARG A 14 -10.12 23.98 -9.58
N ASN A 15 -9.50 23.92 -8.41
CA ASN A 15 -9.62 25.00 -7.41
C ASN A 15 -9.18 26.36 -7.97
N VAL A 16 -8.14 26.38 -8.82
CA VAL A 16 -7.67 27.58 -9.52
C VAL A 16 -8.63 27.95 -10.64
N GLY A 17 -9.13 26.96 -11.40
CA GLY A 17 -10.14 27.16 -12.44
C GLY A 17 -11.42 27.80 -11.91
N LEU A 18 -12.01 27.24 -10.85
CA LEU A 18 -13.19 27.78 -10.18
C LEU A 18 -13.00 29.23 -9.71
N PHE A 19 -11.83 29.54 -9.15
CA PHE A 19 -11.53 30.90 -8.69
C PHE A 19 -11.42 31.88 -9.86
N ARG A 20 -10.78 31.47 -10.95
CA ARG A 20 -10.67 32.26 -12.18
C ARG A 20 -12.04 32.47 -12.84
N ASP A 21 -12.85 31.42 -12.94
CA ASP A 21 -14.16 31.45 -13.60
C ASP A 21 -15.18 32.26 -12.78
N ALA A 22 -14.99 32.35 -11.46
CA ALA A 22 -15.72 33.26 -10.58
C ALA A 22 -15.22 34.72 -10.63
N GLY A 23 -14.33 35.06 -11.57
CA GLY A 23 -13.77 36.41 -11.67
C GLY A 23 -12.89 36.81 -10.49
N TYR A 24 -12.23 35.84 -9.85
CA TYR A 24 -11.44 36.01 -8.62
C TYR A 24 -12.27 36.47 -7.41
N ASP A 25 -13.59 36.34 -7.46
CA ASP A 25 -14.49 36.57 -6.33
C ASP A 25 -14.48 35.37 -5.38
N ARG A 26 -14.10 35.63 -4.12
CA ARG A 26 -14.01 34.60 -3.09
C ARG A 26 -15.38 34.02 -2.71
N GLU A 27 -16.39 34.85 -2.55
CA GLU A 27 -17.71 34.41 -2.09
C GLU A 27 -18.36 33.53 -3.14
N GLN A 28 -18.34 33.98 -4.39
CA GLN A 28 -18.86 33.20 -5.51
C GLN A 28 -18.09 31.89 -5.68
N THR A 29 -16.77 31.89 -5.51
CA THR A 29 -15.96 30.66 -5.57
C THR A 29 -16.35 29.66 -4.49
N VAL A 30 -16.62 30.11 -3.26
CA VAL A 30 -17.06 29.22 -2.17
C VAL A 30 -18.42 28.61 -2.47
N LEU A 31 -19.35 29.39 -3.03
CA LEU A 31 -20.66 28.88 -3.46
C LEU A 31 -20.50 27.80 -4.55
N ASN A 32 -19.74 28.10 -5.60
CA ASN A 32 -19.50 27.16 -6.70
C ASN A 32 -18.79 25.89 -6.23
N ALA A 33 -17.82 26.01 -5.31
CA ALA A 33 -17.11 24.88 -4.73
C ALA A 33 -18.04 23.99 -3.89
N ARG A 34 -18.94 24.58 -3.10
CA ARG A 34 -19.94 23.83 -2.31
C ARG A 34 -20.90 23.07 -3.21
N GLU A 35 -21.41 23.71 -4.26
CA GLU A 35 -22.32 23.05 -5.21
C GLU A 35 -21.63 21.90 -5.95
N THR A 36 -20.39 22.09 -6.40
CA THR A 36 -19.63 21.00 -7.02
C THR A 36 -19.40 19.84 -6.05
N MET A 37 -19.07 20.13 -4.79
CA MET A 37 -18.88 19.10 -3.77
C MET A 37 -20.16 18.29 -3.51
N LYS A 38 -21.32 18.96 -3.43
CA LYS A 38 -22.61 18.28 -3.30
C LYS A 38 -22.88 17.38 -4.50
N ALA A 39 -22.59 17.86 -5.73
CA ALA A 39 -22.76 17.07 -6.94
C ALA A 39 -21.90 15.79 -6.91
N SER A 40 -20.60 15.90 -6.58
CA SER A 40 -19.71 14.72 -6.47
C SER A 40 -20.19 13.72 -5.40
N ILE A 41 -20.66 14.21 -4.24
CA ILE A 41 -21.23 13.33 -3.19
C ILE A 41 -22.49 12.63 -3.72
N GLY A 42 -23.35 13.37 -4.41
CA GLY A 42 -24.55 12.82 -5.04
C GLY A 42 -24.24 11.73 -6.05
N GLU A 43 -23.23 11.91 -6.91
CA GLU A 43 -22.79 10.88 -7.87
C GLU A 43 -22.33 9.60 -7.16
N PHE A 44 -21.56 9.72 -6.08
CA PHE A 44 -21.12 8.57 -5.29
C PHE A 44 -22.28 7.84 -4.60
N GLN A 45 -23.27 8.57 -4.08
CA GLN A 45 -24.45 7.99 -3.45
C GLN A 45 -25.36 7.30 -4.47
N ASN A 46 -25.53 7.90 -5.64
CA ASN A 46 -26.41 7.41 -6.69
C ASN A 46 -25.82 6.20 -7.45
N SER A 47 -24.49 6.04 -7.45
CA SER A 47 -23.83 4.95 -8.20
C SER A 47 -22.75 4.24 -7.37
N LYS A 48 -23.14 3.10 -6.80
CA LYS A 48 -22.19 2.17 -6.14
C LYS A 48 -21.08 1.70 -7.09
N ARG A 49 -21.41 1.50 -8.37
CA ARG A 49 -20.44 1.10 -9.40
C ARG A 49 -19.40 2.18 -9.61
N TYR A 50 -19.82 3.44 -9.68
CA TYR A 50 -18.89 4.57 -9.82
C TYR A 50 -18.00 4.71 -8.59
N LEU A 51 -18.57 4.63 -7.39
CA LEU A 51 -17.81 4.66 -6.14
C LEU A 51 -16.71 3.59 -6.12
N ILE A 52 -17.04 2.34 -6.43
CA ILE A 52 -16.07 1.24 -6.45
C ILE A 52 -15.00 1.49 -7.52
N ARG A 53 -15.40 1.85 -8.75
CA ARG A 53 -14.47 2.14 -9.84
C ARG A 53 -13.51 3.27 -9.47
N PHE A 54 -14.03 4.33 -8.86
CA PHE A 54 -13.25 5.49 -8.46
C PHE A 54 -12.19 5.12 -7.42
N TYR A 55 -12.57 4.44 -6.33
CA TYR A 55 -11.62 4.09 -5.27
C TYR A 55 -10.65 2.96 -5.67
N ALA A 56 -11.09 2.03 -6.52
CA ALA A 56 -10.21 1.01 -7.10
C ALA A 56 -9.20 1.65 -8.07
N GLY A 57 -9.67 2.52 -8.97
CA GLY A 57 -8.80 3.29 -9.88
C GLY A 57 -7.82 4.17 -9.11
N LYS A 58 -8.27 4.82 -8.04
CA LYS A 58 -7.41 5.58 -7.13
C LYS A 58 -6.33 4.72 -6.50
N PHE A 59 -6.73 3.60 -5.90
CA PHE A 59 -5.79 2.67 -5.28
C PHE A 59 -4.74 2.19 -6.29
N LEU A 60 -5.17 1.76 -7.48
CA LEU A 60 -4.27 1.30 -8.54
C LEU A 60 -3.37 2.42 -9.07
N SER A 61 -3.88 3.65 -9.19
CA SER A 61 -3.07 4.79 -9.65
C SER A 61 -2.00 5.22 -8.62
N GLN A 62 -2.21 4.91 -7.34
CA GLN A 62 -1.29 5.26 -6.26
C GLN A 62 -0.30 4.13 -5.95
N TRP A 63 -0.81 2.92 -5.84
CA TRP A 63 -0.08 1.73 -5.38
C TRP A 63 0.20 0.72 -6.49
N GLY A 64 -0.38 0.86 -7.67
CA GLY A 64 -0.10 0.02 -8.83
C GLY A 64 0.87 0.64 -9.84
N ASP A 65 1.30 1.88 -9.63
CA ASP A 65 2.26 2.55 -10.51
C ASP A 65 3.70 2.33 -10.01
N PRO A 66 4.51 1.48 -10.69
CA PRO A 66 5.89 1.22 -10.28
C PRO A 66 6.78 2.46 -10.44
N THR A 67 6.36 3.45 -11.24
CA THR A 67 7.11 4.68 -11.49
C THR A 67 6.79 5.79 -10.49
N CYS A 68 5.82 5.58 -9.60
CA CYS A 68 5.35 6.60 -8.65
C CYS A 68 5.08 7.96 -9.34
N VAL A 69 4.47 7.92 -10.53
CA VAL A 69 4.10 9.08 -11.35
C VAL A 69 5.29 9.83 -11.97
N SER A 70 6.54 9.45 -11.66
CA SER A 70 7.75 10.17 -12.14
C SER A 70 7.87 10.21 -13.67
N MET A 71 7.67 9.08 -14.34
CA MET A 71 7.78 9.00 -15.80
C MET A 71 6.69 9.82 -16.49
N ARG A 72 5.46 9.78 -15.96
CA ARG A 72 4.33 10.55 -16.48
C ARG A 72 4.56 12.06 -16.34
N GLU A 73 5.06 12.52 -15.19
CA GLU A 73 5.34 13.94 -14.96
C GLU A 73 6.50 14.43 -15.83
N MET A 74 7.50 13.57 -16.02
CA MET A 74 8.59 13.85 -16.92
C MET A 74 8.08 13.99 -18.35
N GLU A 75 7.17 13.13 -18.81
CA GLU A 75 6.48 13.31 -20.09
C GLU A 75 5.66 14.62 -20.13
N GLU A 76 4.78 14.89 -19.16
CA GLU A 76 3.93 16.09 -19.13
C GLU A 76 4.76 17.40 -19.16
N THR A 77 5.85 17.45 -18.38
CA THR A 77 6.75 18.62 -18.33
C THR A 77 7.51 18.80 -19.64
N ARG A 78 7.84 17.70 -20.34
CA ARG A 78 8.69 17.73 -21.54
C ARG A 78 7.95 18.03 -22.83
N ARG A 79 6.62 17.96 -22.85
CA ARG A 79 5.80 18.40 -24.00
C ARG A 79 5.99 19.88 -24.36
N HIS A 80 6.60 20.67 -23.47
CA HIS A 80 6.86 22.10 -23.65
C HIS A 80 8.36 22.42 -23.88
N THR A 81 9.22 21.41 -24.09
CA THR A 81 10.66 21.60 -24.30
C THR A 81 11.09 21.22 -25.72
N GLY A 82 12.12 21.88 -26.26
CA GLY A 82 12.66 21.64 -27.61
C GLY A 82 13.43 20.31 -27.78
N GLU A 83 14.15 20.18 -28.90
CA GLU A 83 14.85 18.94 -29.27
C GLU A 83 15.82 18.42 -28.19
N LEU A 84 15.76 17.11 -27.93
CA LEU A 84 16.56 16.42 -26.92
C LEU A 84 17.71 15.62 -27.55
N PRO A 85 18.82 15.42 -26.83
CA PRO A 85 19.78 14.39 -27.19
C PRO A 85 19.09 13.03 -27.27
N LYS A 86 19.40 12.24 -28.32
CA LYS A 86 18.75 10.94 -28.61
C LYS A 86 18.75 9.96 -27.43
N LEU A 87 19.77 10.02 -26.56
CA LEU A 87 19.84 9.21 -25.35
C LEU A 87 18.73 9.57 -24.35
N VAL A 88 18.54 10.87 -24.09
CA VAL A 88 17.54 11.36 -23.14
C VAL A 88 16.14 11.07 -23.69
N ASP A 89 15.92 11.31 -24.97
CA ASP A 89 14.67 10.96 -25.64
C ASP A 89 14.34 9.46 -25.53
N SER A 90 15.34 8.59 -25.76
CA SER A 90 15.18 7.14 -25.59
C SER A 90 14.88 6.71 -24.15
N LEU A 91 15.46 7.38 -23.16
CA LEU A 91 15.23 7.10 -21.73
C LEU A 91 13.86 7.57 -21.23
N ILE A 92 13.31 8.64 -21.80
CA ILE A 92 12.02 9.22 -21.38
C ILE A 92 10.87 8.59 -22.20
N PHE A 93 10.98 8.58 -23.53
CA PHE A 93 9.90 8.22 -24.46
C PHE A 93 10.15 6.94 -25.26
N GLY A 94 11.43 6.56 -25.45
CA GLY A 94 11.81 5.46 -26.33
C GLY A 94 11.94 4.09 -25.66
N THR A 95 12.78 3.24 -26.24
CA THR A 95 13.00 1.87 -25.79
C THR A 95 13.61 1.80 -24.39
N GLY A 96 14.50 2.74 -24.05
CA GLY A 96 15.10 2.82 -22.70
C GLY A 96 14.05 2.99 -21.61
N SER A 97 13.07 3.86 -21.85
CA SER A 97 11.91 4.07 -20.96
C SER A 97 11.17 2.77 -20.67
N ARG A 98 10.90 1.96 -21.69
CA ARG A 98 10.18 0.67 -21.52
C ARG A 98 10.99 -0.34 -20.72
N ILE A 99 12.30 -0.42 -20.95
CA ILE A 99 13.19 -1.32 -20.19
C ILE A 99 13.24 -0.90 -18.71
N LEU A 100 13.36 0.40 -18.44
CA LEU A 100 13.32 0.93 -17.08
C LEU A 100 11.99 0.60 -16.39
N GLN A 101 10.87 0.91 -17.05
CA GLN A 101 9.53 0.60 -16.51
C GLN A 101 9.35 -0.89 -16.24
N TRP A 102 9.88 -1.76 -17.11
CA TRP A 102 9.86 -3.20 -16.88
C TRP A 102 10.65 -3.59 -15.63
N GLY A 103 11.89 -3.09 -15.46
CA GLY A 103 12.71 -3.36 -14.29
C GLY A 103 12.07 -2.84 -12.99
N MET A 104 11.46 -1.65 -13.05
CA MET A 104 10.70 -1.08 -11.93
C MET A 104 9.49 -1.96 -11.59
N ASN A 105 8.76 -2.46 -12.59
CA ASN A 105 7.61 -3.34 -12.39
C ASN A 105 8.00 -4.68 -11.74
N VAL A 106 9.12 -5.27 -12.16
CA VAL A 106 9.68 -6.48 -11.53
C VAL A 106 10.04 -6.21 -10.08
N THR A 107 10.78 -5.14 -9.81
CA THR A 107 11.21 -4.76 -8.45
C THR A 107 9.99 -4.51 -7.54
N HIS A 108 9.02 -3.75 -8.04
CA HIS A 108 7.77 -3.46 -7.36
C HIS A 108 6.99 -4.74 -7.02
N SER A 109 6.89 -5.68 -7.97
CA SER A 109 6.24 -6.98 -7.76
C SER A 109 6.95 -7.83 -6.70
N LEU A 110 8.29 -7.83 -6.68
CA LEU A 110 9.08 -8.54 -5.66
C LEU A 110 8.87 -7.94 -4.27
N ILE A 111 8.82 -6.60 -4.16
CA ILE A 111 8.54 -5.92 -2.90
C ILE A 111 7.17 -6.34 -2.35
N TYR A 112 6.14 -6.35 -3.21
CA TYR A 112 4.81 -6.79 -2.80
C TYR A 112 4.74 -8.27 -2.44
N LEU A 113 5.40 -9.14 -3.20
CA LEU A 113 5.49 -10.56 -2.84
C LEU A 113 6.12 -10.76 -1.45
N GLY A 114 7.27 -10.13 -1.21
CA GLY A 114 7.95 -10.20 0.08
C GLY A 114 7.09 -9.66 1.23
N LEU A 115 6.46 -8.50 1.02
CA LEU A 115 5.58 -7.89 2.00
C LEU A 115 4.38 -8.80 2.33
N THR A 116 3.75 -9.41 1.33
CA THR A 116 2.65 -10.36 1.53
C THR A 116 3.10 -11.56 2.37
N VAL A 117 4.25 -12.16 2.05
CA VAL A 117 4.79 -13.29 2.84
C VAL A 117 5.07 -12.87 4.29
N TYR A 118 5.61 -11.67 4.50
CA TYR A 118 5.81 -11.10 5.83
C TYR A 118 4.49 -10.98 6.60
N LEU A 119 3.47 -10.34 6.01
CA LEU A 119 2.18 -10.11 6.66
C LEU A 119 1.45 -11.42 6.97
N LEU A 120 1.49 -12.40 6.08
CA LEU A 120 0.92 -13.74 6.30
C LEU A 120 1.62 -14.47 7.45
N SER A 121 2.94 -14.35 7.54
CA SER A 121 3.72 -14.96 8.62
C SER A 121 3.38 -14.36 9.99
N VAL A 122 3.18 -13.04 10.05
CA VAL A 122 2.81 -12.31 11.27
C VAL A 122 1.37 -12.65 11.70
N THR A 123 0.41 -12.54 10.77
CA THR A 123 -1.01 -12.81 11.05
C THR A 123 -1.24 -14.28 11.44
N GLY A 124 -0.63 -15.23 10.74
CA GLY A 124 -0.69 -16.64 11.09
C GLY A 124 -0.14 -16.94 12.49
N SER A 125 0.93 -16.25 12.89
CA SER A 125 1.51 -16.40 14.23
C SER A 125 0.60 -15.82 15.31
N ALA A 126 -0.05 -14.68 15.06
CA ALA A 126 -1.02 -14.08 15.97
C ALA A 126 -2.29 -14.95 16.15
N LEU A 127 -2.80 -15.53 15.06
CA LEU A 127 -3.96 -16.44 15.07
C LEU A 127 -3.68 -17.71 15.89
N ARG A 128 -2.53 -18.36 15.64
CA ARG A 128 -2.08 -19.54 16.41
C ARG A 128 -1.92 -19.22 17.91
N ARG A 129 -1.44 -18.02 18.25
CA ARG A 129 -1.32 -17.57 19.65
C ARG A 129 -2.68 -17.40 20.31
N LYS A 130 -3.65 -16.77 19.63
CA LYS A 130 -5.02 -16.64 20.13
C LYS A 130 -5.69 -18.00 20.33
N GLN A 131 -5.48 -18.95 19.42
CA GLN A 131 -5.98 -20.32 19.57
C GLN A 131 -5.34 -21.01 20.78
N LYS A 132 -4.01 -20.96 20.91
CA LYS A 132 -3.28 -21.57 22.04
C LYS A 132 -3.63 -20.96 23.40
N LEU A 133 -3.97 -19.66 23.46
CA LEU A 133 -4.48 -18.99 24.67
C LEU A 133 -5.96 -19.29 24.97
N ARG A 134 -6.73 -19.80 23.99
CA ARG A 134 -8.12 -20.27 24.18
C ARG A 134 -8.18 -21.73 24.66
N MET A 135 -7.16 -22.54 24.36
CA MET A 135 -7.09 -23.95 24.78
C MET A 135 -6.80 -24.24 26.28
N PRO A 136 -6.27 -23.35 27.13
CA PRO A 136 -6.08 -23.64 28.56
C PRO A 136 -7.37 -23.53 29.38
N ALA A 137 -8.47 -23.04 28.80
CA ALA A 137 -9.77 -22.92 29.50
C ALA A 137 -10.59 -24.24 29.50
N GLN A 138 -10.22 -25.25 28.70
CA GLN A 138 -10.96 -26.53 28.64
C GLN A 138 -10.26 -27.70 29.35
N ASN A 139 -8.95 -27.62 29.62
CA ASN A 139 -8.20 -28.70 30.28
C ASN A 139 -8.01 -28.51 31.81
N GLY A 140 -8.65 -27.49 32.40
CA GLY A 140 -8.55 -27.18 33.83
C GLY A 140 -9.21 -28.20 34.79
N GLN A 141 -9.89 -29.23 34.27
CA GLN A 141 -10.57 -30.24 35.08
C GLN A 141 -10.01 -31.66 34.96
N GLN A 142 -8.97 -31.92 34.18
CA GLN A 142 -8.38 -33.27 34.04
C GLN A 142 -6.92 -33.42 34.47
N ALA A 143 -6.28 -32.37 35.00
CA ALA A 143 -4.88 -32.44 35.45
C ALA A 143 -4.74 -32.62 36.98
N GLN A 144 -5.39 -33.64 37.54
CA GLN A 144 -4.99 -34.26 38.81
C GLN A 144 -4.80 -35.77 38.57
N ASN A 145 -3.64 -36.16 38.03
CA ASN A 145 -2.94 -37.38 38.44
C ASN A 145 -1.57 -37.49 37.76
N GLY A 146 -0.66 -38.17 38.46
CA GLY A 146 0.78 -37.97 38.41
C GLY A 146 1.48 -38.33 37.08
N GLN A 147 2.42 -37.46 36.72
CA GLN A 147 3.72 -37.74 36.06
C GLN A 147 4.27 -36.37 35.58
N ARG A 148 4.77 -35.55 36.52
CA ARG A 148 5.03 -34.12 36.28
C ARG A 148 6.49 -33.73 36.03
N ALA A 149 7.45 -34.65 36.06
CA ALA A 149 8.87 -34.27 36.06
C ALA A 149 9.61 -34.45 34.72
N GLN A 150 9.27 -35.44 33.89
CA GLN A 150 10.06 -35.75 32.69
C GLN A 150 9.45 -35.20 31.38
N ASN A 151 8.12 -35.05 31.32
CA ASN A 151 7.45 -34.45 30.15
C ASN A 151 7.57 -32.91 30.09
N GLY A 152 7.96 -32.26 31.19
CA GLY A 152 8.09 -30.80 31.25
C GLY A 152 9.14 -30.24 30.30
N GLN A 153 10.26 -30.94 30.11
CA GLN A 153 11.35 -30.51 29.22
C GLN A 153 11.09 -30.81 27.74
N GLN A 154 10.39 -31.90 27.41
CA GLN A 154 10.05 -32.23 26.01
C GLN A 154 8.89 -31.38 25.47
N VAL A 155 7.87 -31.09 26.30
CA VAL A 155 6.78 -30.16 25.93
C VAL A 155 7.29 -28.72 25.80
N GLN A 156 8.35 -28.33 26.54
CA GLN A 156 9.00 -27.04 26.38
C GLN A 156 9.81 -26.93 25.07
N LYS A 157 10.49 -27.99 24.64
CA LYS A 157 11.26 -27.98 23.37
C LYS A 157 10.39 -27.98 22.11
N GLN A 158 9.16 -28.50 22.18
CA GLN A 158 8.19 -28.47 21.06
C GLN A 158 7.33 -27.20 21.01
N GLY A 159 7.50 -26.27 21.95
CA GLY A 159 6.93 -24.94 21.88
C GLY A 159 7.65 -24.10 20.82
N GLN A 160 7.37 -24.35 19.54
CA GLN A 160 7.79 -23.48 18.44
C GLN A 160 7.70 -22.02 18.88
N HIS A 161 8.85 -21.35 18.88
CA HIS A 161 9.01 -19.95 19.27
C HIS A 161 8.02 -19.08 18.49
N LEU A 162 6.82 -18.83 19.04
CA LEU A 162 5.83 -17.98 18.39
C LEU A 162 6.46 -16.59 18.27
N ARG A 163 6.74 -16.17 17.04
CA ARG A 163 7.35 -14.85 16.76
C ARG A 163 6.49 -13.77 17.39
N THR A 164 7.06 -13.08 18.38
CA THR A 164 6.51 -11.84 18.91
C THR A 164 6.93 -10.73 17.97
N VAL A 165 5.96 -10.04 17.39
CA VAL A 165 6.21 -8.84 16.59
C VAL A 165 6.73 -7.76 17.53
N SER A 166 7.87 -7.18 17.21
CA SER A 166 8.46 -6.09 17.98
C SER A 166 7.63 -4.81 17.84
N GLU A 167 7.68 -3.92 18.82
CA GLU A 167 7.04 -2.59 18.74
C GLU A 167 7.39 -1.82 17.45
N PRO A 168 8.66 -1.70 17.02
CA PRO A 168 8.99 -1.00 15.78
C PRO A 168 8.39 -1.67 14.54
N GLU A 169 8.30 -3.00 14.50
CA GLU A 169 7.63 -3.71 13.39
C GLU A 169 6.12 -3.38 13.35
N ILE A 170 5.46 -3.25 14.50
CA ILE A 170 4.05 -2.85 14.57
C ILE A 170 3.89 -1.41 14.06
N LEU A 171 4.76 -0.49 14.50
CA LEU A 171 4.73 0.91 14.06
C LEU A 171 4.95 1.03 12.55
N LEU A 172 5.85 0.24 11.96
CA LEU A 172 6.07 0.22 10.52
C LEU A 172 4.85 -0.28 9.74
N VAL A 173 4.22 -1.37 10.21
CA VAL A 173 2.99 -1.89 9.58
C VAL A 173 1.84 -0.89 9.74
N LEU A 174 1.72 -0.26 10.91
CA LEU A 174 0.70 0.76 11.17
C LEU A 174 0.91 1.99 10.29
N PHE A 175 2.14 2.48 10.18
CA PHE A 175 2.50 3.58 9.29
C PHE A 175 2.13 3.25 7.84
N LEU A 176 2.40 2.00 7.41
CA LEU A 176 2.11 1.55 6.06
C LEU A 176 0.60 1.47 5.78
N VAL A 177 -0.13 0.70 6.57
CA VAL A 177 -1.58 0.48 6.38
C VAL A 177 -2.36 1.77 6.65
N GLY A 178 -1.98 2.50 7.69
CA GLY A 178 -2.56 3.80 8.01
C GLY A 178 -2.33 4.82 6.89
N GLY A 179 -1.13 4.85 6.32
CA GLY A 179 -0.81 5.68 5.17
C GLY A 179 -1.61 5.34 3.92
N MET A 180 -1.73 4.04 3.60
CA MET A 180 -2.59 3.56 2.52
C MET A 180 -4.03 4.05 2.67
N LEU A 181 -4.62 3.86 3.85
CA LEU A 181 -6.00 4.28 4.12
C LEU A 181 -6.16 5.81 4.11
N PHE A 182 -5.20 6.52 4.66
CA PHE A 182 -5.19 7.98 4.67
C PHE A 182 -5.21 8.56 3.24
N HIS A 183 -4.40 8.01 2.34
CA HIS A 183 -4.36 8.44 0.94
C HIS A 183 -5.63 8.10 0.14
N GLN A 184 -6.43 7.14 0.60
CA GLN A 184 -7.76 6.94 0.01
C GLN A 184 -8.68 8.10 0.32
N ILE A 185 -8.58 8.71 1.51
CA ILE A 185 -9.45 9.81 1.98
C ILE A 185 -9.01 11.18 1.45
N TRP A 186 -7.73 11.38 1.17
CA TRP A 186 -7.21 12.68 0.71
C TRP A 186 -6.86 12.71 -0.77
N GLU A 187 -6.74 13.90 -1.34
CA GLU A 187 -6.19 14.07 -2.68
C GLU A 187 -4.72 13.62 -2.69
N ALA A 188 -4.41 12.62 -3.51
CA ALA A 188 -3.07 12.02 -3.54
C ALA A 188 -2.83 11.27 -4.85
N SER A 189 -1.61 11.33 -5.35
CA SER A 189 -1.12 10.55 -6.48
C SER A 189 0.01 9.60 -6.08
N GLY A 190 0.45 8.72 -6.97
CA GLY A 190 1.52 7.76 -6.70
C GLY A 190 2.86 8.39 -6.27
N ARG A 191 3.08 9.70 -6.48
CA ARG A 191 4.29 10.37 -5.97
C ARG A 191 4.42 10.29 -4.44
N TYR A 192 3.30 10.24 -3.72
CA TYR A 192 3.30 10.15 -2.26
C TYR A 192 3.59 8.71 -1.79
N THR A 193 3.34 7.70 -2.64
CA THR A 193 3.56 6.29 -2.27
C THR A 193 5.05 5.92 -2.25
N MET A 194 5.90 6.68 -2.95
CA MET A 194 7.36 6.50 -2.99
C MET A 194 7.98 6.30 -1.59
N ARG A 195 7.53 7.09 -0.60
CA ARG A 195 8.06 7.06 0.78
C ARG A 195 7.78 5.73 1.48
N TYR A 196 6.69 5.06 1.14
CA TYR A 196 6.30 3.78 1.74
C TYR A 196 7.13 2.63 1.19
N TYR A 197 7.67 2.71 -0.02
CA TYR A 197 8.57 1.65 -0.50
C TYR A 197 9.83 1.53 0.37
N LEU A 198 10.33 2.64 0.91
CA LEU A 198 11.47 2.62 1.82
C LEU A 198 11.18 1.80 3.09
N THR A 199 9.95 1.88 3.60
CA THR A 199 9.53 1.10 4.78
C THR A 199 9.16 -0.33 4.42
N MET A 200 8.67 -0.58 3.21
CA MET A 200 8.38 -1.94 2.72
C MET A 200 9.65 -2.74 2.46
N LEU A 201 10.74 -2.14 1.98
CA LEU A 201 11.97 -2.83 1.60
C LEU A 201 12.50 -3.81 2.66
N PRO A 202 12.72 -3.42 3.94
CA PRO A 202 13.21 -4.37 4.95
C PRO A 202 12.20 -5.47 5.26
N LEU A 203 10.90 -5.17 5.26
CA LEU A 203 9.84 -6.16 5.50
C LEU A 203 9.73 -7.16 4.34
N ALA A 204 9.84 -6.66 3.11
CA ALA A 204 9.81 -7.45 1.90
C ALA A 204 11.05 -8.36 1.77
N ALA A 205 12.23 -7.82 2.07
CA ALA A 205 13.47 -8.59 2.10
C ALA A 205 13.36 -9.76 3.09
N TRP A 206 12.84 -9.52 4.30
CA TRP A 206 12.58 -10.60 5.26
C TRP A 206 11.64 -11.67 4.69
N GLY A 207 10.54 -11.26 4.05
CA GLY A 207 9.58 -12.18 3.45
C GLY A 207 10.16 -13.02 2.32
N ILE A 208 10.97 -12.42 1.44
CA ILE A 208 11.68 -13.12 0.36
C ILE A 208 12.71 -14.09 0.94
N CYS A 209 13.52 -13.66 1.91
CA CYS A 209 14.49 -14.54 2.58
C CYS A 209 13.80 -15.74 3.23
N ARG A 210 12.63 -15.55 3.82
CA ARG A 210 11.82 -16.65 4.38
C ARG A 210 11.28 -17.58 3.30
N LEU A 211 10.82 -17.03 2.16
CA LEU A 211 10.32 -17.82 1.04
C LEU A 211 11.41 -18.71 0.44
N ILE A 212 12.63 -18.19 0.33
CA ILE A 212 13.80 -18.91 -0.21
C ILE A 212 14.38 -19.88 0.81
N GLY A 213 14.59 -19.42 2.05
CA GLY A 213 15.20 -20.19 3.14
C GLY A 213 14.30 -21.25 3.78
N GLY A 214 12.98 -21.20 3.52
CA GLY A 214 12.01 -22.17 4.03
C GLY A 214 12.24 -23.61 3.58
N LYS A 215 13.13 -23.87 2.60
CA LYS A 215 13.53 -25.21 2.17
C LYS A 215 14.68 -25.83 2.97
N GLN A 216 15.39 -25.09 3.83
CA GLN A 216 16.57 -25.60 4.54
C GLN A 216 16.32 -26.07 5.98
N GLN A 217 15.09 -25.97 6.50
CA GLN A 217 14.75 -26.41 7.86
C GLN A 217 14.02 -27.76 7.92
N GLU A 218 13.88 -28.45 6.79
CA GLU A 218 13.21 -29.77 6.67
C GLU A 218 14.16 -30.91 6.24
N ALA A 219 15.48 -30.70 6.26
CA ALA A 219 16.50 -31.72 5.96
C ALA A 219 17.31 -32.10 7.20
#